data_AF-A0A4Y2PW05-F1
#
_entry.id   AF-A0A4Y2PW05-F1
#
_cell.length_a   1.000
_cell.length_b   1.000
_cell.length_c   1.000
_cell.angle_alpha   90.00
_cell.angle_beta   90.00
_cell.angle_gamma   90.00
#
_symmetry.space_group_name_H-M   'P 1'
#
loop_
_entity.id
_entity.type
_entity.pdbx_description
1 polymer ?
#
loop_
_entity_poly.entity_id
_entity_poly.type
_entity_poly.pdbx_seq_one_letter_code
_entity_poly.pdbx_strand_id
1 'polypeptide(L)'
;MDGRVIQVKDTDEHFGTKKIKDILFIVNRDLGFSTAGLPSRPNVIILPFISNDKRLNGCLVAEEIQSASRVVSAETSEKEGDGKTIWKLGSWYASSETVPVICGVNRIWVSHEFRRHKVASRMVDCLRQNFLYGYVVDLHELAFTDPTVDGRDFAASYTGTDNFLVYK
;
A
#
# COMPACT_ATOMS: atom_id res chain seq x y z
N MET A 1 11.06 20.09 -8.34
CA MET A 1 10.09 19.09 -7.85
C MET A 1 8.76 19.79 -7.58
N ASP A 2 7.66 19.12 -7.86
CA ASP A 2 6.24 19.55 -7.73
C ASP A 2 5.67 19.44 -6.30
N GLY A 3 6.43 18.83 -5.39
CA GLY A 3 6.06 18.63 -3.99
C GLY A 3 7.06 17.75 -3.27
N ARG A 4 6.68 17.34 -2.05
CA ARG A 4 7.49 16.51 -1.15
C ARG A 4 6.65 15.46 -0.45
N VAL A 5 7.26 14.30 -0.18
CA VAL A 5 6.72 13.29 0.74
C VAL A 5 7.20 13.61 2.14
N ILE A 6 6.30 13.65 3.11
CA ILE A 6 6.63 13.78 4.53
C ILE A 6 6.42 12.41 5.16
N GLN A 7 7.27 12.01 6.10
CA GLN A 7 7.08 10.78 6.86
C GLN A 7 6.60 11.09 8.28
N VAL A 8 5.61 10.34 8.75
CA VAL A 8 5.11 10.38 10.12
C VAL A 8 4.96 8.95 10.62
N LYS A 9 5.70 8.58 11.66
CA LYS A 9 5.66 7.26 12.30
C LYS A 9 4.73 7.28 13.51
N ASP A 10 4.20 6.12 13.89
CA ASP A 10 3.41 5.93 15.11
C ASP A 10 4.13 6.34 16.40
N THR A 11 5.46 6.32 16.40
CA THR A 11 6.31 6.81 17.49
C THR A 11 6.50 8.32 17.53
N ASP A 12 6.11 9.05 16.47
CA ASP A 12 6.30 10.50 16.40
C ASP A 12 5.22 11.25 17.18
N GLU A 13 5.59 12.33 17.88
CA GLU A 13 4.64 13.22 18.58
C GLU A 13 3.52 13.75 17.66
N HIS A 14 3.82 13.85 16.37
CA HIS A 14 2.92 14.40 15.35
C HIS A 14 1.87 13.41 14.85
N PHE A 15 2.01 12.11 15.13
CA PHE A 15 1.14 11.05 14.63
C PHE A 15 -0.32 11.22 15.08
N GLY A 16 -0.54 11.58 16.35
CA GLY A 16 -1.87 11.77 16.93
C GLY A 16 -2.53 13.11 16.64
N THR A 17 -1.88 13.98 15.86
CA THR A 17 -2.36 15.35 15.62
C THR A 17 -3.66 15.38 14.82
N LYS A 18 -4.43 16.46 14.98
CA LYS A 18 -5.63 16.71 14.19
C LYS A 18 -5.35 16.64 12.68
N LYS A 19 -4.20 17.16 12.24
CA LYS A 19 -3.84 17.17 10.82
C LYS A 19 -3.75 15.76 10.23
N ILE A 20 -3.13 14.83 10.94
CA ILE A 20 -3.03 13.43 10.51
C ILE A 20 -4.40 12.77 10.51
N LYS A 21 -5.20 13.00 11.55
CA LYS A 21 -6.59 12.51 11.62
C LYS A 21 -7.44 13.01 10.45
N ASP A 22 -7.34 14.29 10.09
CA ASP A 22 -8.06 14.88 8.95
C ASP A 22 -7.59 14.28 7.61
N ILE A 23 -6.28 14.03 7.45
CA ILE A 23 -5.74 13.35 6.27
C ILE A 23 -6.32 11.94 6.14
N LEU A 24 -6.27 11.14 7.22
CA LEU A 24 -6.79 9.78 7.23
C LEU A 24 -8.30 9.75 7.00
N PHE A 25 -9.04 10.73 7.53
CA PHE A 25 -10.47 10.86 7.27
C PHE A 25 -10.76 11.03 5.77
N ILE A 26 -10.04 11.92 5.08
CA ILE A 26 -10.20 12.14 3.64
C ILE A 26 -9.86 10.86 2.87
N VAL A 27 -8.71 10.24 3.16
CA VAL A 27 -8.26 9.01 2.49
C VAL A 27 -9.27 7.89 2.68
N ASN A 28 -9.74 7.67 3.91
CA ASN A 28 -10.68 6.60 4.21
C ASN A 28 -12.03 6.84 3.54
N ARG A 29 -12.54 8.08 3.58
CA ARG A 29 -13.78 8.45 2.88
C ARG A 29 -13.67 8.19 1.37
N ASP A 30 -12.59 8.65 0.74
CA ASP A 30 -12.42 8.55 -0.71
C ASP A 30 -12.16 7.11 -1.18
N LEU A 31 -11.59 6.26 -0.33
CA LEU A 31 -11.44 4.83 -0.57
C LEU A 31 -12.67 4.01 -0.14
N GLY A 32 -13.71 4.64 0.40
CA GLY A 32 -14.97 3.99 0.78
C GLY A 32 -14.96 3.25 2.13
N PHE A 33 -13.97 3.50 2.99
CA PHE A 33 -13.93 2.94 4.34
C PHE A 33 -14.91 3.67 5.28
N SER A 34 -15.73 2.89 5.98
CA SER A 34 -16.74 3.38 6.92
C SER A 34 -16.15 3.83 8.28
N THR A 35 -14.91 3.46 8.61
CA THR A 35 -14.24 3.86 9.86
C THR A 35 -12.92 4.60 9.59
N ALA A 36 -12.69 5.68 10.33
CA ALA A 36 -11.45 6.47 10.32
C ALA A 36 -10.29 5.78 11.07
N GLY A 37 -10.25 4.44 11.03
CA GLY A 37 -9.28 3.64 11.78
C GLY A 37 -7.90 3.64 11.15
N LEU A 38 -6.88 3.53 12.00
CA LEU A 38 -5.52 3.18 11.62
C LEU A 38 -5.40 1.67 11.44
N PRO A 39 -4.33 1.19 10.76
CA PRO A 39 -3.98 -0.22 10.79
C PRO A 39 -3.74 -0.70 12.23
N SER A 40 -3.98 -1.99 12.49
CA SER A 40 -3.80 -2.60 13.81
C SER A 40 -2.40 -3.16 14.06
N ARG A 41 -1.59 -3.30 13.01
CA ARG A 41 -0.22 -3.82 13.10
C ARG A 41 0.75 -2.72 13.54
N PRO A 42 1.92 -3.08 14.12
CA PRO A 42 2.89 -2.11 14.60
C PRO A 42 3.64 -1.41 13.45
N ASN A 43 4.43 -0.40 13.82
CA ASN A 43 5.33 0.35 12.94
C ASN A 43 4.56 0.98 11.77
N VAL A 44 3.48 1.68 12.13
CA VAL A 44 2.65 2.38 11.15
C VAL A 44 3.38 3.62 10.67
N ILE A 45 3.53 3.72 9.34
CA ILE A 45 4.11 4.88 8.68
C ILE A 45 3.06 5.53 7.77
N ILE A 46 2.87 6.83 7.95
CA ILE A 46 2.01 7.65 7.09
C ILE A 46 2.89 8.55 6.25
N LEU A 47 2.73 8.48 4.93
CA LEU A 47 3.47 9.24 3.94
C LEU A 47 2.55 10.19 3.15
N PRO A 48 2.16 11.35 3.68
CA PRO A 48 1.46 12.35 2.89
C PRO A 48 2.38 12.99 1.85
N PHE A 49 1.86 13.12 0.63
CA PHE A 49 2.46 13.93 -0.41
C PHE A 49 1.85 15.33 -0.40
N ILE A 50 2.69 16.33 -0.17
CA ILE A 50 2.31 17.74 -0.13
C ILE A 50 2.95 18.49 -1.30
N SER A 51 2.12 19.07 -2.16
CA SER A 51 2.57 19.89 -3.28
C SER A 51 3.11 21.26 -2.84
N ASN A 52 3.76 21.97 -3.76
CA ASN A 52 4.37 23.27 -3.47
C ASN A 52 3.35 24.33 -2.98
N ASP A 53 2.11 24.26 -3.48
CA ASP A 53 0.97 25.08 -3.07
C ASP A 53 0.27 24.57 -1.78
N LYS A 54 0.92 23.67 -1.04
CA LYS A 54 0.48 23.15 0.27
C LYS A 54 -0.80 22.31 0.23
N ARG A 55 -1.12 21.72 -0.92
CA ARG A 55 -2.25 20.77 -1.05
C ARG A 55 -1.80 19.35 -0.75
N LEU A 56 -2.72 18.57 -0.18
CA LEU A 56 -2.55 17.13 0.00
C LEU A 56 -2.96 16.43 -1.30
N ASN A 57 -1.99 15.97 -2.08
CA ASN A 57 -2.28 15.32 -3.37
C ASN A 57 -2.08 13.81 -3.33
N GLY A 58 -1.55 13.27 -2.23
CA GLY A 58 -1.46 11.83 -2.01
C GLY A 58 -1.23 11.50 -0.56
N CYS A 59 -1.52 10.26 -0.20
CA CYS A 59 -1.23 9.70 1.10
C CYS A 59 -1.03 8.18 0.94
N LEU A 60 0.01 7.67 1.57
CA LEU A 60 0.24 6.25 1.74
C LEU A 60 0.26 5.91 3.23
N VAL A 61 -0.40 4.83 3.61
CA VAL A 61 -0.31 4.25 4.95
C VAL A 61 0.33 2.88 4.81
N ALA A 62 1.43 2.66 5.53
CA ALA A 62 2.15 1.39 5.58
C ALA A 62 2.21 0.85 7.00
N GLU A 63 2.45 -0.45 7.10
CA GLU A 63 2.60 -1.16 8.36
C GLU A 63 3.60 -2.32 8.21
N GLU A 64 4.10 -2.83 9.34
CA GLU A 64 4.94 -4.02 9.34
C GLU A 64 4.11 -5.29 9.17
N ILE A 65 4.59 -6.17 8.29
CA ILE A 65 4.00 -7.47 8.03
C ILE A 65 5.10 -8.52 7.92
N GLN A 66 4.76 -9.77 8.22
CA GLN A 66 5.72 -10.87 8.22
C GLN A 66 5.59 -11.78 7.00
N SER A 67 4.41 -11.81 6.37
CA SER A 67 4.12 -12.72 5.27
C SER A 67 3.06 -12.17 4.33
N ALA A 68 3.17 -12.47 3.04
CA ALA A 68 2.20 -12.13 2.00
C ALA A 68 2.03 -13.27 0.99
N SER A 69 0.94 -13.24 0.24
CA SER A 69 0.61 -14.22 -0.81
C SER A 69 0.76 -13.61 -2.18
N ARG A 70 1.09 -14.41 -3.20
CA ARG A 70 1.07 -13.93 -4.60
C ARG A 70 -0.35 -13.89 -5.16
N VAL A 71 -0.63 -12.84 -5.94
CA VAL A 71 -1.83 -12.79 -6.79
C VAL A 71 -1.73 -13.87 -7.88
N VAL A 72 -2.84 -14.55 -8.15
CA VAL A 72 -2.96 -15.62 -9.14
C VAL A 72 -4.06 -15.27 -10.15
N SER A 73 -3.80 -15.46 -11.44
CA SER A 73 -4.81 -15.28 -12.48
C SER A 73 -5.86 -16.39 -12.41
N ALA A 74 -7.12 -16.06 -12.73
CA ALA A 74 -8.21 -17.04 -12.77
C ALA A 74 -7.91 -18.20 -13.74
N GLU A 75 -7.18 -17.94 -14.83
CA GLU A 75 -6.79 -18.95 -15.83
C GLU A 75 -5.84 -20.03 -15.28
N THR A 76 -5.07 -19.70 -14.24
CA THR A 76 -4.15 -20.64 -13.58
C THR A 76 -4.91 -21.57 -12.62
N SER A 77 -6.10 -21.16 -12.15
CA SER A 77 -6.89 -21.93 -11.19
C SER A 77 -7.51 -23.20 -11.78
N GLU A 78 -7.68 -23.28 -13.10
CA GLU A 78 -8.29 -24.44 -13.76
C GLU A 78 -7.27 -25.50 -14.23
N LYS A 79 -5.97 -25.15 -14.32
CA LYS A 79 -4.93 -26.03 -14.88
C LYS A 79 -4.06 -26.75 -13.85
N GLU A 80 -4.07 -26.33 -12.59
CA GLU A 80 -3.29 -26.98 -11.52
C GLU A 80 -4.19 -27.84 -10.63
N GLY A 81 -4.49 -29.04 -11.12
CA GLY A 81 -5.09 -30.11 -10.32
C GLY A 81 -4.07 -30.74 -9.38
N ASP A 82 -3.64 -30.03 -8.32
CA ASP A 82 -3.07 -30.66 -7.12
C ASP A 82 -2.99 -29.65 -5.95
N GLY A 83 -3.88 -29.77 -4.97
CA GLY A 83 -3.66 -29.33 -3.58
C GLY A 83 -3.39 -27.86 -3.21
N LYS A 84 -3.19 -26.91 -4.14
CA LYS A 84 -2.95 -25.50 -3.78
C LYS A 84 -4.25 -24.76 -3.47
N THR A 85 -4.44 -24.46 -2.19
CA THR A 85 -5.62 -23.73 -1.68
C THR A 85 -5.56 -22.26 -2.10
N ILE A 86 -6.36 -21.84 -3.07
CA ILE A 86 -6.48 -20.43 -3.44
C ILE A 86 -7.53 -19.74 -2.55
N TRP A 87 -7.32 -18.49 -2.14
CA TRP A 87 -8.32 -17.69 -1.41
C TRP A 87 -8.73 -16.43 -2.19
N LYS A 88 -10.00 -16.03 -2.01
CA LYS A 88 -10.61 -14.91 -2.73
C LYS A 88 -10.28 -13.55 -2.07
N LEU A 89 -9.81 -12.61 -2.86
CA LEU A 89 -9.50 -11.22 -2.50
C LEU A 89 -10.35 -10.28 -3.39
N GLY A 90 -11.51 -9.86 -2.89
CA GLY A 90 -12.47 -9.09 -3.69
C GLY A 90 -12.90 -9.84 -4.96
N SER A 91 -12.48 -9.35 -6.13
CA SER A 91 -12.74 -9.95 -7.46
C SER A 91 -11.63 -10.88 -7.96
N TRP A 92 -10.60 -11.16 -7.15
CA TRP A 92 -9.39 -11.87 -7.57
C TRP A 92 -9.03 -12.98 -6.58
N TYR A 93 -7.90 -13.63 -6.86
CA TYR A 93 -7.44 -14.81 -6.16
C TYR A 93 -5.97 -14.67 -5.75
N ALA A 94 -5.63 -15.23 -4.60
CA ALA A 94 -4.27 -15.29 -4.10
C ALA A 94 -3.92 -16.71 -3.64
N SER A 95 -2.64 -17.08 -3.76
CA SER A 95 -2.14 -18.38 -3.33
C SER A 95 -2.23 -18.56 -1.81
N SER A 96 -2.46 -19.78 -1.32
CA SER A 96 -2.26 -20.12 0.10
C SER A 96 -0.80 -20.05 0.52
N GLU A 97 0.13 -20.24 -0.41
CA GLU A 97 1.55 -20.16 -0.10
C GLU A 97 1.92 -18.72 0.20
N THR A 98 2.45 -18.52 1.40
CA THR A 98 2.96 -17.23 1.84
C THR A 98 4.47 -17.17 1.67
N VAL A 99 4.97 -15.97 1.39
CA VAL A 99 6.39 -15.65 1.38
C VAL A 99 6.69 -14.60 2.45
N PRO A 100 7.90 -14.63 3.04
CA PRO A 100 8.32 -13.60 3.97
C PRO A 100 8.41 -12.24 3.27
N VAL A 101 8.00 -11.20 3.98
CA VAL A 101 7.99 -9.80 3.52
C VAL A 101 8.33 -8.90 4.70
N ILE A 102 8.58 -7.61 4.42
CA ILE A 102 8.97 -6.62 5.44
C ILE A 102 7.83 -5.63 5.70
N CYS A 103 7.24 -5.07 4.63
CA CYS A 103 6.24 -4.02 4.78
C CYS A 103 5.07 -4.15 3.82
N GLY A 104 3.94 -3.67 4.30
CA GLY A 104 2.66 -3.69 3.61
C GLY A 104 2.17 -2.29 3.35
N VAL A 105 1.73 -2.02 2.12
CA VAL A 105 0.94 -0.84 1.79
C VAL A 105 -0.51 -1.13 2.17
N ASN A 106 -0.92 -0.65 3.34
CA ASN A 106 -2.28 -0.77 3.85
C ASN A 106 -3.25 0.09 3.02
N ARG A 107 -2.85 1.31 2.71
CA ARG A 107 -3.64 2.28 1.92
C ARG A 107 -2.72 3.05 1.00
N ILE A 108 -3.17 3.27 -0.22
CA ILE A 108 -2.57 4.25 -1.12
C ILE A 108 -3.67 5.05 -1.80
N TRP A 109 -3.57 6.37 -1.69
CA TRP A 109 -4.53 7.30 -2.26
C TRP A 109 -3.78 8.44 -2.93
N VAL A 110 -4.26 8.84 -4.10
CA VAL A 110 -3.82 10.03 -4.83
C VAL A 110 -5.07 10.75 -5.29
N SER A 111 -5.11 12.06 -5.07
CA SER A 111 -6.23 12.89 -5.50
C SER A 111 -6.43 12.74 -7.01
N HIS A 112 -7.70 12.70 -7.45
CA HIS A 112 -8.04 12.34 -8.82
C HIS A 112 -7.26 13.17 -9.87
N GLU A 113 -7.14 14.48 -9.64
CA GLU A 113 -6.44 15.44 -10.51
C GLU A 113 -4.93 15.15 -10.65
N PHE A 114 -4.31 14.49 -9.66
CA PHE A 114 -2.87 14.23 -9.61
C PHE A 114 -2.52 12.75 -9.83
N ARG A 115 -3.51 11.91 -10.16
CA ARG A 115 -3.27 10.53 -10.60
C ARG A 115 -2.43 10.51 -11.88
N ARG A 116 -1.70 9.41 -12.09
CA ARG A 116 -0.81 9.22 -13.26
C ARG A 116 0.37 10.20 -13.38
N HIS A 117 0.61 11.04 -12.36
CA HIS A 117 1.77 11.95 -12.27
C HIS A 117 2.88 11.39 -11.36
N LYS A 118 3.01 10.06 -11.26
CA LYS A 118 4.02 9.34 -10.45
C LYS A 118 4.03 9.64 -8.94
N VAL A 119 3.00 10.32 -8.41
CA VAL A 119 2.85 10.58 -6.97
C VAL A 119 2.85 9.29 -6.14
N ALA A 120 2.03 8.31 -6.54
CA ALA A 120 1.97 7.00 -5.90
C ALA A 120 3.33 6.28 -5.91
N SER A 121 3.99 6.21 -7.08
CA SER A 121 5.31 5.58 -7.22
C SER A 121 6.33 6.22 -6.27
N ARG A 122 6.37 7.56 -6.19
CA ARG A 122 7.28 8.29 -5.30
C ARG A 122 7.01 8.02 -3.82
N MET A 123 5.75 7.91 -3.42
CA MET A 123 5.41 7.55 -2.03
C MET A 123 5.89 6.12 -1.71
N VAL A 124 5.75 5.17 -2.63
CA VAL A 124 6.25 3.79 -2.45
C VAL A 124 7.78 3.76 -2.47
N ASP A 125 8.45 4.55 -3.32
CA ASP A 125 9.92 4.68 -3.32
C ASP A 125 10.41 5.22 -1.96
N CYS A 126 9.77 6.26 -1.44
CA CYS A 126 10.06 6.79 -0.11
C CYS A 126 9.81 5.75 0.98
N LEU A 127 8.73 4.97 0.91
CA LEU A 127 8.47 3.88 1.84
C LEU A 127 9.62 2.88 1.82
N ARG A 128 9.97 2.34 0.65
CA ARG A 128 11.01 1.31 0.51
C ARG A 128 12.36 1.78 1.03
N GLN A 129 12.71 3.05 0.85
CA GLN A 129 13.98 3.61 1.29
C GLN A 129 14.05 3.94 2.79
N ASN A 130 12.90 4.12 3.46
CA ASN A 130 12.87 4.67 4.83
C ASN A 130 12.14 3.77 5.85
N PHE A 131 11.55 2.66 5.40
CA PHE A 131 10.85 1.74 6.29
C PHE A 131 11.79 1.08 7.30
N LEU A 132 12.91 0.54 6.82
CA LEU A 132 13.94 -0.10 7.63
C LEU A 132 15.27 0.66 7.51
N TYR A 133 15.86 1.04 8.63
CA TYR A 133 17.09 1.86 8.63
C TYR A 133 18.25 1.12 7.95
N GLY A 134 18.88 1.78 6.98
CA GLY A 134 20.03 1.22 6.25
C GLY A 134 19.67 0.13 5.25
N TYR A 135 18.38 -0.12 4.99
CA TYR A 135 17.91 -1.17 4.08
C TYR A 135 16.85 -0.64 3.12
N VAL A 136 17.03 -0.89 1.82
CA VAL A 136 16.02 -0.57 0.81
C VAL A 136 15.18 -1.81 0.59
N VAL A 137 13.90 -1.76 0.99
CA VAL A 137 12.96 -2.88 0.85
C VAL A 137 12.83 -3.27 -0.62
N ASP A 138 12.99 -4.56 -0.93
CA ASP A 138 12.83 -5.05 -2.29
C ASP A 138 11.35 -5.13 -2.71
N LEU A 139 11.08 -5.16 -4.01
CA LEU A 139 9.71 -5.35 -4.52
C LEU A 139 9.14 -6.72 -4.11
N HIS A 140 9.98 -7.73 -3.91
CA HIS A 140 9.61 -9.05 -3.40
C HIS A 140 9.37 -9.08 -1.89
N GLU A 141 9.65 -7.99 -1.18
CA GLU A 141 9.45 -7.83 0.27
C GLU A 141 8.35 -6.80 0.60
N LEU A 142 7.71 -6.25 -0.43
CA LEU A 142 6.63 -5.27 -0.37
C LEU A 142 5.31 -5.93 -0.80
N ALA A 143 4.26 -5.78 0.00
CA ALA A 143 2.93 -6.27 -0.34
C ALA A 143 1.86 -5.17 -0.26
N PHE A 144 0.68 -5.43 -0.82
CA PHE A 144 -0.46 -4.50 -0.84
C PHE A 144 -1.70 -5.15 -0.19
N THR A 145 -2.47 -4.39 0.61
CA THR A 145 -3.76 -4.87 1.12
C THR A 145 -4.86 -4.68 0.08
N ASP A 146 -5.72 -5.69 -0.07
CA ASP A 146 -7.01 -5.66 -0.80
C ASP A 146 -7.10 -4.59 -1.90
N PRO A 147 -6.31 -4.73 -3.00
CA PRO A 147 -6.16 -3.68 -3.97
C PRO A 147 -7.47 -3.42 -4.72
N THR A 148 -7.84 -2.14 -4.80
CA THR A 148 -8.89 -1.69 -5.72
C THR A 148 -8.47 -1.94 -7.17
N VAL A 149 -9.37 -1.72 -8.13
CA VAL A 149 -9.05 -1.83 -9.56
C VAL A 149 -7.85 -0.91 -9.92
N ASP A 150 -7.91 0.35 -9.49
CA ASP A 150 -6.80 1.30 -9.64
C ASP A 150 -5.53 0.85 -8.89
N GLY A 151 -5.71 0.30 -7.69
CA GLY A 151 -4.61 -0.19 -6.85
C GLY A 151 -3.85 -1.35 -7.48
N ARG A 152 -4.56 -2.29 -8.12
CA ARG A 152 -3.96 -3.41 -8.85
C ARG A 152 -3.18 -2.92 -10.06
N ASP A 153 -3.78 -2.06 -10.89
CA ASP A 153 -3.10 -1.54 -12.08
C ASP A 153 -1.83 -0.77 -11.70
N PHE A 154 -1.89 -0.03 -10.57
CA PHE A 154 -0.72 0.59 -10.00
C PHE A 154 0.31 -0.44 -9.49
N ALA A 155 -0.10 -1.41 -8.67
CA ALA A 155 0.79 -2.40 -8.08
C ALA A 155 1.50 -3.24 -9.14
N ALA A 156 0.77 -3.70 -10.15
CA ALA A 156 1.32 -4.44 -11.29
C ALA A 156 2.30 -3.58 -12.09
N SER A 157 1.93 -2.33 -12.39
CA SER A 157 2.82 -1.40 -13.10
C SER A 157 4.06 -1.01 -12.29
N TYR A 158 3.97 -0.92 -10.96
CA TYR A 158 5.08 -0.53 -10.10
C TYR A 158 6.03 -1.69 -9.84
N THR A 159 5.50 -2.89 -9.64
CA THR A 159 6.31 -4.10 -9.40
C THR A 159 6.80 -4.76 -10.69
N GLY A 160 6.20 -4.44 -11.84
CA GLY A 160 6.53 -5.02 -13.13
C GLY A 160 5.95 -6.42 -13.35
N THR A 161 4.98 -6.86 -12.54
CA THR A 161 4.36 -8.18 -12.63
C THR A 161 2.91 -8.16 -12.16
N ASP A 162 2.05 -8.96 -12.80
CA ASP A 162 0.67 -9.19 -12.35
C ASP A 162 0.59 -10.11 -11.11
N ASN A 163 1.67 -10.81 -10.78
CA ASN A 163 1.78 -11.73 -9.63
C ASN A 163 2.41 -11.06 -8.40
N PHE A 164 2.10 -9.78 -8.17
CA PHE A 164 2.58 -9.04 -7.01
C PHE A 164 2.04 -9.61 -5.69
N LEU A 165 2.61 -9.15 -4.57
CA LEU A 165 2.28 -9.67 -3.24
C LEU A 165 1.12 -8.91 -2.60
N VAL A 166 0.23 -9.67 -1.97
CA VAL A 166 -0.95 -9.18 -1.27
C VAL A 166 -1.06 -9.78 0.13
N TYR A 167 -1.64 -9.00 1.05
CA TYR A 167 -1.87 -9.45 2.42
C TYR A 167 -3.24 -8.97 2.94
N LYS A 168 -3.64 -9.51 4.10
CA LYS A 168 -4.87 -9.14 4.82
C LYS A 168 -4.59 -8.29 6.03
#